data_AF-A0AAD2G7T1-F1
#
_entry.id   AF-A0AAD2G7T1-F1
#
_cell.length_a   1.000
_cell.length_b   1.000
_cell.length_c   1.000
_cell.angle_alpha   90.00
_cell.angle_beta   90.00
_cell.angle_gamma   90.00
#
_symmetry.space_group_name_H-M   'P 1'
#
loop_
_entity.id
_entity.type
_entity.pdbx_description
1 polymer ?
#
loop_
_entity_poly.entity_id
_entity_poly.type
_entity_poly.pdbx_seq_one_letter_code
_entity_poly.pdbx_strand_id
1 'polypeptide(L)'
;MTDVVESKIEAVMNQKRKSELITANEENNADKQDSIQDETDGTKKVKKAKQSISIKSSAIEICEAFFKCMDFNGNGFIEEGESKILSVVAFDKDLESADAHWTAMVTAMDRDSDGKISKDEYVAWWTERHANKSVKEDGTFVEDYARYLLECLQRISSVKVAQRMCDTFFEAIDYDNNGYLEEAEVKNVSRWAFGKSAEEADATWQDMLEKMDSNKDRKISQAEYRTYWLANAKTKIQPDGTFVEGYKRYLLKKLMKIKNGNARQEQIRKWEKEHPKSGSNVAQGKRSSVSFKDD
;
A
#
# COMPACT_ATOMS: atom_id res chain seq x y z
N MET A 1 -1.85 -30.24 61.46
CA MET A 1 -2.28 -31.31 60.52
C MET A 1 -2.95 -30.76 59.26
N THR A 2 -3.43 -29.51 59.26
CA THR A 2 -4.05 -28.81 58.14
C THR A 2 -3.05 -28.32 57.07
N ASP A 3 -1.88 -27.82 57.47
CA ASP A 3 -0.89 -27.24 56.53
C ASP A 3 -0.24 -28.27 55.59
N VAL A 4 -0.16 -29.54 56.02
CA VAL A 4 0.36 -30.64 55.19
C VAL A 4 -0.66 -31.09 54.13
N VAL A 5 -1.95 -30.83 54.36
CA VAL A 5 -3.03 -31.18 53.43
C VAL A 5 -3.13 -30.11 52.34
N GLU A 6 -3.04 -28.83 52.68
CA GLU A 6 -3.05 -27.73 51.71
C GLU A 6 -1.85 -27.77 50.77
N SER A 7 -0.65 -28.03 51.30
CA SER A 7 0.57 -28.20 50.48
C SER A 7 0.46 -29.37 49.48
N LYS A 8 -0.24 -30.45 49.84
CA LYS A 8 -0.48 -31.60 48.95
C LYS A 8 -1.53 -31.30 47.89
N ILE A 9 -2.58 -30.54 48.23
CA ILE A 9 -3.61 -30.12 47.28
C ILE A 9 -3.01 -29.17 46.24
N GLU A 10 -2.16 -28.24 46.66
CA GLU A 10 -1.52 -27.28 45.75
C GLU A 10 -0.51 -27.97 44.81
N ALA A 11 0.24 -28.97 45.31
CA ALA A 11 1.12 -29.80 44.48
C ALA A 11 0.35 -30.59 43.40
N VAL A 12 -0.80 -31.18 43.76
CA VAL A 12 -1.66 -31.93 42.82
C VAL A 12 -2.29 -31.01 41.79
N MET A 13 -2.74 -29.81 42.19
CA MET A 13 -3.31 -28.81 41.27
C MET A 13 -2.27 -28.27 40.29
N ASN A 14 -1.02 -28.10 40.73
CA ASN A 14 0.07 -27.63 39.87
C ASN A 14 0.56 -28.72 38.91
N GLN A 15 0.53 -29.99 39.34
CA GLN A 15 0.81 -31.14 38.46
C GLN A 15 -0.27 -31.29 37.38
N LYS A 16 -1.55 -31.08 37.74
CA LYS A 16 -2.68 -31.11 36.80
C LYS A 16 -2.63 -29.97 35.78
N ARG A 17 -2.27 -28.74 36.20
CA ARG A 17 -2.04 -27.62 35.26
C ARG A 17 -0.87 -27.88 34.32
N LYS A 18 0.21 -28.52 34.80
CA LYS A 18 1.34 -28.91 33.93
C LYS A 18 0.94 -29.97 32.91
N SER A 19 0.14 -30.97 33.27
CA SER A 19 -0.36 -31.95 32.30
C SER A 19 -1.30 -31.33 31.27
N GLU A 20 -2.20 -30.43 31.70
CA GLU A 20 -3.14 -29.74 30.78
C GLU A 20 -2.41 -28.80 29.80
N LEU A 21 -1.32 -28.15 30.23
CA LEU A 21 -0.45 -27.34 29.35
C LEU A 21 0.38 -28.19 28.38
N ILE A 22 0.76 -29.42 28.73
CA ILE A 22 1.46 -30.33 27.83
C ILE A 22 0.49 -30.88 26.78
N THR A 23 -0.72 -31.28 27.16
CA THR A 23 -1.74 -31.78 26.23
C THR A 23 -2.21 -30.69 25.25
N ALA A 24 -2.37 -29.44 25.70
CA ALA A 24 -2.72 -28.33 24.81
C ALA A 24 -1.60 -27.93 23.84
N ASN A 25 -0.34 -28.26 24.15
CA ASN A 25 0.81 -27.96 23.29
C ASN A 25 1.12 -29.12 22.32
N GLU A 26 0.68 -30.34 22.63
CA GLU A 26 0.75 -31.51 21.72
C GLU A 26 -0.41 -31.52 20.72
N GLU A 27 -1.62 -31.09 21.11
CA GLU A 27 -2.77 -30.94 20.19
C GLU A 27 -2.58 -29.79 19.18
N ASN A 28 -1.82 -28.74 19.52
CA ASN A 28 -1.48 -27.66 18.58
C ASN A 28 -0.29 -27.97 17.67
N ASN A 29 0.44 -29.07 17.91
CA ASN A 29 1.59 -29.49 17.10
C ASN A 29 1.26 -30.67 16.16
N ALA A 30 0.13 -31.35 16.36
CA ALA A 30 -0.35 -32.43 15.49
C ALA A 30 -1.09 -31.93 14.23
N ASP A 31 -1.56 -30.68 14.22
CA ASP A 31 -2.35 -30.10 13.10
C ASP A 31 -1.55 -29.14 12.19
N LYS A 32 -0.21 -29.10 12.32
CA LYS A 32 0.68 -28.21 11.54
C LYS A 32 1.91 -28.88 10.92
N GLN A 33 1.87 -30.20 10.73
CA GLN A 33 2.97 -30.94 10.12
C GLN A 33 2.58 -31.81 8.91
N ASP A 34 1.48 -31.48 8.22
CA ASP A 34 1.04 -32.21 7.02
C ASP A 34 0.55 -31.31 5.86
N SER A 35 1.37 -30.32 5.45
CA SER A 35 1.10 -29.59 4.20
C SER A 35 2.34 -29.00 3.52
N ILE A 36 3.53 -29.53 3.77
CA ILE A 36 4.75 -29.16 3.02
C ILE A 36 5.55 -30.43 2.73
N GLN A 37 5.16 -31.16 1.69
CA GLN A 37 6.03 -31.75 0.67
C GLN A 37 5.20 -32.52 -0.36
N ASP A 38 5.67 -32.45 -1.61
CA ASP A 38 5.27 -33.26 -2.76
C ASP A 38 4.19 -32.74 -3.72
N GLU A 39 4.55 -31.73 -4.52
CA GLU A 39 4.21 -31.71 -5.95
C GLU A 39 5.44 -31.22 -6.73
N THR A 40 6.49 -32.03 -6.75
CA THR A 40 7.48 -32.00 -7.83
C THR A 40 7.18 -33.12 -8.80
N ASP A 41 6.98 -32.74 -10.06
CA ASP A 41 6.93 -33.56 -11.27
C ASP A 41 5.54 -34.02 -11.75
N GLY A 42 4.96 -33.20 -12.65
CA GLY A 42 3.60 -33.41 -13.17
C GLY A 42 3.23 -32.40 -14.27
N THR A 43 4.10 -32.29 -15.28
CA THR A 43 3.96 -31.52 -16.51
C THR A 43 2.55 -31.19 -17.05
N LYS A 44 2.43 -29.96 -17.59
CA LYS A 44 1.53 -29.50 -18.68
C LYS A 44 0.07 -29.16 -18.31
N LYS A 45 -0.17 -27.87 -18.01
CA LYS A 45 -0.96 -26.94 -18.86
C LYS A 45 -1.36 -25.66 -18.09
N VAL A 46 -0.39 -24.84 -17.67
CA VAL A 46 -0.59 -23.39 -17.62
C VAL A 46 0.73 -22.70 -17.98
N LYS A 47 1.14 -22.80 -19.25
CA LYS A 47 2.05 -21.79 -19.82
C LYS A 47 1.21 -20.52 -19.99
N LYS A 48 0.99 -19.76 -18.92
CA LYS A 48 0.68 -18.34 -19.06
C LYS A 48 2.00 -17.72 -19.51
N ALA A 49 2.16 -17.56 -20.81
CA ALA A 49 3.30 -16.89 -21.40
C ALA A 49 3.39 -15.49 -20.78
N LYS A 50 4.26 -15.31 -19.77
CA LYS A 50 4.82 -13.99 -19.50
C LYS A 50 5.68 -13.68 -20.70
N GLN A 51 5.08 -13.03 -21.69
CA GLN A 51 5.77 -12.54 -22.88
C GLN A 51 6.88 -11.62 -22.39
N SER A 52 8.13 -12.10 -22.45
CA SER A 52 9.29 -11.29 -22.11
C SER A 52 9.47 -10.30 -23.26
N ILE A 53 9.04 -9.06 -23.05
CA ILE A 53 9.25 -7.97 -24.01
C ILE A 53 10.76 -7.84 -24.25
N SER A 54 11.17 -7.71 -25.51
CA SER A 54 12.58 -7.56 -25.90
C SER A 54 12.72 -6.52 -27.00
N ILE A 55 13.96 -6.21 -27.42
CA ILE A 55 14.25 -5.27 -28.52
C ILE A 55 13.59 -5.72 -29.84
N LYS A 56 13.31 -7.02 -29.99
CA LYS A 56 12.66 -7.61 -31.17
C LYS A 56 11.13 -7.63 -31.09
N SER A 57 10.55 -7.22 -29.95
CA SER A 57 9.11 -7.10 -29.82
C SER A 57 8.60 -6.02 -30.77
N SER A 58 7.40 -6.21 -31.29
CA SER A 58 6.73 -5.22 -32.11
C SER A 58 6.55 -3.91 -31.33
N ALA A 59 6.46 -2.81 -32.07
CA ALA A 59 6.18 -1.50 -31.48
C ALA A 59 4.93 -1.57 -30.60
N ILE A 60 3.87 -2.23 -31.07
CA ILE A 60 2.60 -2.41 -30.36
C ILE A 60 2.79 -3.19 -29.05
N GLU A 61 3.55 -4.29 -29.03
CA GLU A 61 3.79 -5.03 -27.78
C GLU A 61 4.53 -4.18 -26.74
N ILE A 62 5.50 -3.37 -27.18
CA ILE A 62 6.18 -2.41 -26.31
C ILE A 62 5.20 -1.31 -25.86
N CYS A 63 4.30 -0.83 -26.73
CA CYS A 63 3.16 0.05 -26.42
C CYS A 63 2.32 -0.46 -25.27
N GLU A 64 1.83 -1.67 -25.41
CA GLU A 64 0.97 -2.27 -24.40
C GLU A 64 1.70 -2.52 -23.09
N ALA A 65 3.00 -2.85 -23.14
CA ALA A 65 3.81 -3.02 -21.95
C ALA A 65 3.97 -1.71 -21.19
N PHE A 66 4.24 -0.60 -21.89
CA PHE A 66 4.30 0.73 -21.29
C PHE A 66 2.97 1.15 -20.70
N PHE A 67 1.87 0.99 -21.44
CA PHE A 67 0.53 1.30 -20.94
C PHE A 67 0.25 0.54 -19.65
N LYS A 68 0.43 -0.80 -19.66
CA LYS A 68 0.28 -1.64 -18.46
C LYS A 68 1.23 -1.27 -17.34
N CYS A 69 2.35 -0.61 -17.64
CA CYS A 69 3.29 -0.12 -16.65
C CYS A 69 2.90 1.24 -16.07
N MET A 70 2.15 2.06 -16.81
CA MET A 70 1.65 3.37 -16.37
C MET A 70 0.31 3.26 -15.67
N ASP A 71 -0.59 2.41 -16.17
CA ASP A 71 -1.85 2.02 -15.51
C ASP A 71 -1.50 1.24 -14.24
N PHE A 72 -1.51 1.94 -13.12
CA PHE A 72 -1.04 1.45 -11.83
C PHE A 72 -2.14 0.72 -11.07
N ASN A 73 -3.36 1.22 -11.14
CA ASN A 73 -4.53 0.61 -10.50
C ASN A 73 -5.13 -0.53 -11.37
N GLY A 74 -4.72 -0.67 -12.62
CA GLY A 74 -5.18 -1.71 -13.54
C GLY A 74 -6.60 -1.46 -14.05
N ASN A 75 -7.09 -0.22 -14.00
CA ASN A 75 -8.45 0.12 -14.39
C ASN A 75 -8.62 0.27 -15.92
N GLY A 76 -7.53 0.14 -16.68
CA GLY A 76 -7.54 0.23 -18.14
C GLY A 76 -7.41 1.67 -18.67
N PHE A 77 -7.13 2.64 -17.81
CA PHE A 77 -6.91 4.03 -18.14
C PHE A 77 -5.62 4.53 -17.49
N ILE A 78 -5.00 5.54 -18.08
CA ILE A 78 -3.95 6.33 -17.42
C ILE A 78 -4.60 7.60 -16.91
N GLU A 79 -4.52 7.81 -15.60
CA GLU A 79 -5.10 8.96 -14.92
C GLU A 79 -4.04 9.96 -14.47
N GLU A 80 -4.48 11.17 -14.08
CA GLU A 80 -3.61 12.27 -13.69
C GLU A 80 -2.59 11.87 -12.63
N GLY A 81 -3.05 11.21 -11.55
CA GLY A 81 -2.19 10.77 -10.47
C GLY A 81 -1.08 9.82 -10.95
N GLU A 82 -1.41 8.93 -11.89
CA GLU A 82 -0.48 7.94 -12.44
C GLU A 82 0.60 8.59 -13.31
N SER A 83 0.21 9.54 -14.17
CA SER A 83 1.14 10.34 -14.98
C SER A 83 2.07 11.21 -14.13
N LYS A 84 1.58 11.78 -13.02
CA LYS A 84 2.40 12.61 -12.14
C LYS A 84 3.49 11.80 -11.45
N ILE A 85 3.15 10.61 -10.93
CA ILE A 85 4.12 9.68 -10.35
C ILE A 85 5.19 9.32 -11.37
N LEU A 86 4.79 9.04 -12.61
CA LEU A 86 5.72 8.71 -13.67
C LEU A 86 6.71 9.86 -13.94
N SER A 87 6.19 11.08 -14.01
CA SER A 87 6.96 12.30 -14.28
C SER A 87 8.01 12.54 -13.20
N VAL A 88 7.61 12.41 -11.93
CA VAL A 88 8.50 12.65 -10.77
C VAL A 88 9.52 11.52 -10.60
N VAL A 89 9.08 10.27 -10.72
CA VAL A 89 9.91 9.13 -10.33
C VAL A 89 10.70 8.53 -11.50
N ALA A 90 10.11 8.43 -12.69
CA ALA A 90 10.79 7.83 -13.85
C ALA A 90 11.57 8.85 -14.69
N PHE A 91 11.12 10.11 -14.71
CA PHE A 91 11.70 11.16 -15.56
C PHE A 91 12.40 12.29 -14.79
N ASP A 92 12.50 12.17 -13.47
CA ASP A 92 13.20 13.11 -12.58
C ASP A 92 12.73 14.58 -12.72
N LYS A 93 11.41 14.76 -12.85
CA LYS A 93 10.80 16.08 -12.90
C LYS A 93 10.30 16.51 -11.51
N ASP A 94 10.23 17.82 -11.29
CA ASP A 94 9.51 18.38 -10.14
C ASP A 94 7.98 18.23 -10.30
N LEU A 95 7.23 18.40 -9.20
CA LEU A 95 5.77 18.26 -9.15
C LEU A 95 5.05 19.26 -10.08
N GLU A 96 5.54 20.49 -10.16
CA GLU A 96 4.95 21.54 -11.01
C GLU A 96 5.08 21.18 -12.51
N SER A 97 6.22 20.61 -12.89
CA SER A 97 6.48 20.06 -14.21
C SER A 97 5.65 18.79 -14.50
N ALA A 98 5.17 18.10 -13.47
CA ALA A 98 4.33 16.91 -13.61
C ALA A 98 2.89 17.29 -14.02
N ASP A 99 2.35 18.39 -13.50
CA ASP A 99 1.03 18.94 -13.88
C ASP A 99 1.04 19.40 -15.35
N ALA A 100 2.08 20.15 -15.74
CA ALA A 100 2.27 20.58 -17.11
C ALA A 100 2.44 19.38 -18.06
N HIS A 101 3.13 18.33 -17.63
CA HIS A 101 3.29 17.11 -18.40
C HIS A 101 1.96 16.35 -18.58
N TRP A 102 1.16 16.22 -17.53
CA TRP A 102 -0.17 15.63 -17.64
C TRP A 102 -1.07 16.40 -18.60
N THR A 103 -1.12 17.72 -18.47
CA THR A 103 -1.89 18.61 -19.35
C THR A 103 -1.49 18.42 -20.81
N ALA A 104 -0.19 18.38 -21.09
CA ALA A 104 0.33 18.12 -22.43
C ALA A 104 -0.02 16.72 -22.94
N MET A 105 -0.06 15.72 -22.06
CA MET A 105 -0.38 14.34 -22.40
C MET A 105 -1.87 14.19 -22.76
N VAL A 106 -2.77 14.68 -21.92
CA VAL A 106 -4.23 14.69 -22.17
C VAL A 106 -4.54 15.44 -23.46
N THR A 107 -4.03 16.67 -23.62
CA THR A 107 -4.26 17.47 -24.83
C THR A 107 -3.85 16.76 -26.12
N ALA A 108 -2.84 15.88 -26.05
CA ALA A 108 -2.33 15.17 -27.21
C ALA A 108 -3.05 13.83 -27.48
N MET A 109 -3.59 13.18 -26.44
CA MET A 109 -4.03 11.78 -26.51
C MET A 109 -5.53 11.58 -26.25
N ASP A 110 -6.12 12.34 -25.33
CA ASP A 110 -7.52 12.24 -24.91
C ASP A 110 -8.44 12.79 -26.02
N ARG A 111 -9.03 11.88 -26.80
CA ARG A 111 -9.83 12.19 -27.99
C ARG A 111 -11.28 12.35 -27.65
N ASP A 112 -11.78 11.60 -26.67
CA ASP A 112 -13.18 11.67 -26.25
C ASP A 112 -13.42 12.72 -25.16
N SER A 113 -12.35 13.35 -24.66
CA SER A 113 -12.36 14.42 -23.66
C SER A 113 -12.95 13.97 -22.33
N ASP A 114 -12.74 12.71 -21.97
CA ASP A 114 -13.18 12.15 -20.69
C ASP A 114 -12.20 12.43 -19.53
N GLY A 115 -11.06 13.08 -19.82
CA GLY A 115 -10.07 13.50 -18.84
C GLY A 115 -9.14 12.38 -18.39
N LYS A 116 -9.16 11.23 -19.04
CA LYS A 116 -8.24 10.10 -18.82
C LYS A 116 -7.76 9.59 -20.20
N ILE A 117 -6.77 8.70 -20.19
CA ILE A 117 -6.21 8.19 -21.45
C ILE A 117 -6.44 6.70 -21.51
N SER A 118 -7.29 6.26 -22.43
CA SER A 118 -7.53 4.85 -22.69
C SER A 118 -6.35 4.18 -23.40
N LYS A 119 -6.31 2.84 -23.34
CA LYS A 119 -5.31 2.05 -24.07
C LYS A 119 -5.32 2.35 -25.56
N ASP A 120 -6.51 2.48 -26.15
CA ASP A 120 -6.66 2.67 -27.59
C ASP A 120 -6.17 4.06 -28.02
N GLU A 121 -6.46 5.10 -27.23
CA GLU A 121 -5.91 6.44 -27.44
C GLU A 121 -4.40 6.48 -27.30
N TYR A 122 -3.86 5.81 -26.28
CA TYR A 122 -2.42 5.71 -26.08
C TYR A 122 -1.72 5.02 -27.26
N VAL A 123 -2.24 3.88 -27.72
CA VAL A 123 -1.69 3.14 -28.87
C VAL A 123 -1.86 3.93 -30.16
N ALA A 124 -3.00 4.57 -30.38
CA ALA A 124 -3.26 5.41 -31.56
C ALA A 124 -2.28 6.59 -31.61
N TRP A 125 -2.12 7.30 -30.50
CA TRP A 125 -1.14 8.39 -30.41
C TRP A 125 0.28 7.89 -30.67
N TRP A 126 0.65 6.74 -30.09
CA TRP A 126 2.01 6.24 -30.20
C TRP A 126 2.32 5.77 -31.63
N THR A 127 1.36 5.12 -32.28
CA THR A 127 1.45 4.73 -33.70
C THR A 127 1.48 5.95 -34.61
N GLU A 128 0.62 6.95 -34.45
CA GLU A 128 0.59 8.15 -35.29
C GLU A 128 1.85 9.02 -35.14
N ARG A 129 2.36 9.17 -33.92
CA ARG A 129 3.51 10.03 -33.64
C ARG A 129 4.85 9.38 -34.00
N HIS A 130 4.96 8.05 -33.96
CA HIS A 130 6.20 7.32 -34.25
C HIS A 130 6.20 6.53 -35.56
N ALA A 131 5.07 6.43 -36.27
CA ALA A 131 4.97 5.78 -37.59
C ALA A 131 6.00 6.28 -38.60
N ASN A 132 6.46 7.53 -38.48
CA ASN A 132 7.30 8.15 -39.51
C ASN A 132 8.79 8.31 -39.16
N LYS A 133 9.27 7.95 -37.94
CA LYS A 133 10.67 8.23 -37.56
C LYS A 133 11.42 7.12 -36.84
N SER A 134 10.77 6.05 -36.38
CA SER A 134 11.46 5.05 -35.55
C SER A 134 10.92 3.63 -35.64
N VAL A 135 9.96 3.35 -36.53
CA VAL A 135 9.41 2.00 -36.77
C VAL A 135 9.95 1.48 -38.11
N LYS A 136 10.48 0.26 -38.12
CA LYS A 136 10.94 -0.44 -39.33
C LYS A 136 9.74 -0.99 -40.10
N GLU A 137 9.97 -1.40 -41.35
CA GLU A 137 8.94 -2.03 -42.19
C GLU A 137 8.35 -3.31 -41.56
N ASP A 138 9.11 -3.99 -40.69
CA ASP A 138 8.67 -5.19 -39.96
C ASP A 138 7.80 -4.89 -38.72
N GLY A 139 7.50 -3.61 -38.45
CA GLY A 139 6.69 -3.18 -37.32
C GLY A 139 7.42 -3.14 -35.97
N THR A 140 8.75 -3.33 -35.95
CA THR A 140 9.58 -3.16 -34.74
C THR A 140 10.18 -1.75 -34.66
N PHE A 141 10.57 -1.30 -33.47
CA PHE A 141 11.33 -0.07 -33.34
C PHE A 141 12.79 -0.25 -33.80
N VAL A 142 13.43 0.85 -34.22
CA VAL A 142 14.90 0.89 -34.40
C VAL A 142 15.58 0.51 -33.08
N GLU A 143 16.65 -0.30 -33.14
CA GLU A 143 17.20 -0.99 -31.96
C GLU A 143 17.60 -0.06 -30.82
N ASP A 144 18.24 1.08 -31.12
CA ASP A 144 18.65 2.03 -30.08
C ASP A 144 17.45 2.66 -29.38
N TYR A 145 16.37 2.94 -30.13
CA TYR A 145 15.14 3.47 -29.57
C TYR A 145 14.40 2.40 -28.76
N ALA A 146 14.32 1.17 -29.26
CA ALA A 146 13.77 0.04 -28.53
C ALA A 146 14.52 -0.21 -27.21
N ARG A 147 15.86 -0.11 -27.22
CA ARG A 147 16.69 -0.26 -26.02
C ARG A 147 16.39 0.83 -24.99
N TYR A 148 16.36 2.09 -25.42
CA TYR A 148 15.98 3.22 -24.56
C TYR A 148 14.59 3.01 -23.94
N LEU A 149 13.61 2.56 -24.73
CA LEU A 149 12.26 2.26 -24.26
C LEU A 149 12.27 1.13 -23.22
N LEU A 150 13.01 0.05 -23.42
CA LEU A 150 13.09 -1.03 -22.43
C LEU A 150 13.74 -0.58 -21.12
N GLU A 151 14.75 0.29 -21.17
CA GLU A 151 15.35 0.89 -19.98
C GLU A 151 14.35 1.77 -19.21
N CYS A 152 13.55 2.56 -19.93
CA CYS A 152 12.44 3.32 -19.34
C CYS A 152 11.40 2.37 -18.72
N LEU A 153 10.96 1.32 -19.44
CA LEU A 153 10.01 0.33 -18.95
C LEU A 153 10.52 -0.33 -17.66
N GLN A 154 11.80 -0.70 -17.62
CA GLN A 154 12.42 -1.30 -16.44
C GLN A 154 12.36 -0.36 -15.24
N ARG A 155 12.69 0.94 -15.43
CA ARG A 155 12.56 1.95 -14.36
C ARG A 155 11.12 2.11 -13.89
N ILE A 156 10.14 2.18 -14.79
CA ILE A 156 8.72 2.32 -14.42
C ILE A 156 8.23 1.08 -13.66
N SER A 157 8.60 -0.12 -14.13
CA SER A 157 8.24 -1.38 -13.50
C SER A 157 8.80 -1.52 -12.09
N SER A 158 9.96 -0.92 -11.83
CA SER A 158 10.60 -0.93 -10.53
C SER A 158 9.78 -0.09 -9.54
N VAL A 159 9.38 1.12 -9.94
CA VAL A 159 8.55 2.02 -9.13
C VAL A 159 7.24 1.37 -8.67
N LYS A 160 6.63 0.48 -9.47
CA LYS A 160 5.41 -0.25 -9.08
C LYS A 160 5.57 -1.05 -7.77
N VAL A 161 6.77 -1.50 -7.41
CA VAL A 161 6.99 -2.28 -6.19
C VAL A 161 6.91 -1.38 -4.95
N ALA A 162 7.60 -0.24 -4.97
CA ALA A 162 7.51 0.77 -3.91
C ALA A 162 6.09 1.35 -3.80
N GLN A 163 5.45 1.59 -4.94
CA GLN A 163 4.08 2.10 -5.02
C GLN A 163 3.08 1.18 -4.34
N ARG A 164 3.09 -0.13 -4.64
CA ARG A 164 2.20 -1.10 -3.96
C ARG A 164 2.34 -1.06 -2.44
N MET A 165 3.55 -0.80 -1.95
CA MET A 165 3.77 -0.65 -0.51
C MET A 165 3.14 0.65 0.01
N CYS A 166 3.29 1.78 -0.69
CA CYS A 166 2.59 3.03 -0.35
C CYS A 166 1.07 2.84 -0.35
N ASP A 167 0.52 2.11 -1.32
CA ASP A 167 -0.91 1.81 -1.42
C ASP A 167 -1.37 0.96 -0.24
N THR A 168 -0.62 -0.08 0.10
CA THR A 168 -0.93 -0.92 1.26
C THR A 168 -0.93 -0.12 2.57
N PHE A 169 -0.08 0.92 2.66
CA PHE A 169 -0.09 1.84 3.80
C PHE A 169 -1.30 2.76 3.79
N PHE A 170 -1.62 3.34 2.64
CA PHE A 170 -2.79 4.19 2.47
C PHE A 170 -4.05 3.43 2.85
N GLU A 171 -4.30 2.26 2.26
CA GLU A 171 -5.43 1.36 2.56
C GLU A 171 -5.48 0.91 4.02
N ALA A 172 -4.32 0.85 4.70
CA ALA A 172 -4.30 0.54 6.12
C ALA A 172 -4.68 1.74 6.99
N ILE A 173 -4.47 2.97 6.53
CA ILE A 173 -4.82 4.19 7.26
C ILE A 173 -6.27 4.57 6.97
N ASP A 174 -6.67 4.56 5.68
CA ASP A 174 -8.02 4.73 5.15
C ASP A 174 -8.90 3.54 5.58
N TYR A 175 -9.38 3.59 6.82
CA TYR A 175 -10.06 2.43 7.40
C TYR A 175 -11.51 2.34 6.94
N ASP A 176 -12.12 3.47 6.55
CA ASP A 176 -13.48 3.50 6.03
C ASP A 176 -13.54 3.24 4.51
N ASN A 177 -12.37 3.17 3.85
CA ASN A 177 -12.18 2.91 2.43
C ASN A 177 -12.91 3.95 1.56
N ASN A 178 -12.96 5.20 2.03
CA ASN A 178 -13.59 6.28 1.29
C ASN A 178 -12.66 6.81 0.17
N GLY A 179 -11.39 6.38 0.12
CA GLY A 179 -10.40 6.79 -0.88
C GLY A 179 -9.59 8.03 -0.49
N TYR A 180 -9.77 8.54 0.73
CA TYR A 180 -9.15 9.75 1.25
C TYR A 180 -8.70 9.54 2.70
N LEU A 181 -7.52 10.05 3.05
CA LEU A 181 -7.11 10.14 4.45
C LEU A 181 -7.72 11.38 5.09
N GLU A 182 -8.45 11.17 6.17
CA GLU A 182 -9.03 12.24 6.98
C GLU A 182 -8.29 12.43 8.31
N GLU A 183 -8.50 13.60 8.93
CA GLU A 183 -7.86 14.02 10.16
C GLU A 183 -7.93 12.95 11.27
N ALA A 184 -9.09 12.34 11.46
CA ALA A 184 -9.30 11.34 12.48
C ALA A 184 -8.44 10.09 12.25
N GLU A 185 -8.31 9.65 11.00
CA GLU A 185 -7.57 8.45 10.61
C GLU A 185 -6.07 8.63 10.84
N VAL A 186 -5.53 9.74 10.35
CA VAL A 186 -4.11 10.08 10.50
C VAL A 186 -3.75 10.28 11.96
N LYS A 187 -4.60 10.95 12.76
CA LYS A 187 -4.36 11.14 14.19
C LYS A 187 -4.39 9.83 14.97
N ASN A 188 -5.36 8.96 14.66
CA ASN A 188 -5.48 7.65 15.29
C ASN A 188 -4.26 6.77 15.01
N VAL A 189 -3.84 6.69 13.75
CA VAL A 189 -2.64 5.96 13.34
C VAL A 189 -1.38 6.56 13.99
N SER A 190 -1.26 7.90 14.02
CA SER A 190 -0.13 8.59 14.66
C SER A 190 0.00 8.23 16.14
N ARG A 191 -1.11 8.21 16.87
CA ARG A 191 -1.12 7.88 18.30
C ARG A 191 -0.77 6.42 18.54
N TRP A 192 -1.36 5.48 17.81
CA TRP A 192 -1.24 4.05 18.16
C TRP A 192 -0.08 3.34 17.47
N ALA A 193 0.22 3.67 16.20
CA ALA A 193 1.31 3.04 15.45
C ALA A 193 2.66 3.75 15.67
N PHE A 194 2.63 5.06 15.93
CA PHE A 194 3.81 5.88 16.13
C PHE A 194 4.02 6.34 17.58
N GLY A 195 3.04 6.13 18.47
CA GLY A 195 3.18 6.48 19.89
C GLY A 195 3.20 7.98 20.15
N LYS A 196 2.70 8.77 19.20
CA LYS A 196 2.68 10.24 19.28
C LYS A 196 1.64 10.73 20.27
N SER A 197 1.91 11.86 20.92
CA SER A 197 0.92 12.58 21.73
C SER A 197 -0.23 13.13 20.88
N ALA A 198 -1.26 13.68 21.52
CA ALA A 198 -2.36 14.32 20.80
C ALA A 198 -1.85 15.51 19.98
N GLU A 199 -0.99 16.34 20.58
CA GLU A 199 -0.40 17.52 19.97
C GLU A 199 0.53 17.15 18.80
N GLU A 200 1.33 16.10 18.96
CA GLU A 200 2.21 15.60 17.90
C GLU A 200 1.42 14.97 16.74
N ALA A 201 0.28 14.33 17.02
CA ALA A 201 -0.62 13.81 16.00
C ALA A 201 -1.29 14.96 15.23
N ASP A 202 -1.67 16.04 15.91
CA ASP A 202 -2.22 17.25 15.31
C ASP A 202 -1.18 17.94 14.42
N ALA A 203 0.04 18.10 14.90
CA ALA A 203 1.15 18.62 14.10
C ALA A 203 1.44 17.73 12.87
N THR A 204 1.34 16.40 13.01
CA THR A 204 1.51 15.47 11.89
C THR A 204 0.43 15.67 10.82
N TRP A 205 -0.82 15.85 11.22
CA TRP A 205 -1.91 16.11 10.28
C TRP A 205 -1.71 17.42 9.53
N GLN A 206 -1.35 18.51 10.23
CA GLN A 206 -1.08 19.80 9.59
C GLN A 206 0.10 19.72 8.61
N ASP A 207 1.18 19.03 9.00
CA ASP A 207 2.35 18.80 8.15
C ASP A 207 2.00 17.98 6.90
N MET A 208 1.09 17.01 7.02
CA MET A 208 0.61 16.23 5.88
C MET A 208 -0.26 17.08 4.94
N LEU A 209 -1.18 17.90 5.45
CA LEU A 209 -1.96 18.80 4.61
C LEU A 209 -1.07 19.79 3.87
N GLU A 210 -0.16 20.47 4.57
CA GLU A 210 0.73 21.47 3.97
C GLU A 210 1.55 20.89 2.80
N LYS A 211 1.94 19.62 2.88
CA LYS A 211 2.85 18.98 1.93
C LYS A 211 2.18 18.12 0.87
N MET A 212 0.97 17.64 1.11
CA MET A 212 0.31 16.65 0.27
C MET A 212 -1.02 17.13 -0.31
N ASP A 213 -1.80 17.93 0.43
CA ASP A 213 -3.13 18.42 0.02
C ASP A 213 -2.98 19.53 -1.03
N SER A 214 -2.83 19.10 -2.28
CA SER A 214 -2.49 19.98 -3.40
C SER A 214 -3.71 20.75 -3.89
N ASN A 215 -4.89 20.12 -3.83
CA ASN A 215 -6.16 20.72 -4.22
C ASN A 215 -6.82 21.54 -3.07
N LYS A 216 -6.26 21.47 -1.86
CA LYS A 216 -6.73 22.17 -0.64
C LYS A 216 -8.13 21.76 -0.20
N ASP A 217 -8.50 20.51 -0.44
CA ASP A 217 -9.80 19.95 -0.04
C ASP A 217 -9.85 19.50 1.43
N ARG A 218 -8.73 19.65 2.14
CA ARG A 218 -8.52 19.24 3.55
C ARG A 218 -8.63 17.74 3.77
N LYS A 219 -8.48 16.95 2.73
CA LYS A 219 -8.29 15.50 2.75
C LYS A 219 -7.03 15.19 1.95
N ILE A 220 -6.57 13.94 2.03
CA ILE A 220 -5.41 13.52 1.25
C ILE A 220 -5.81 12.30 0.44
N SER A 221 -5.92 12.47 -0.86
CA SER A 221 -6.22 11.38 -1.79
C SER A 221 -5.06 10.38 -1.86
N GLN A 222 -5.37 9.16 -2.34
CA GLN A 222 -4.35 8.14 -2.58
C GLN A 222 -3.24 8.62 -3.54
N ALA A 223 -3.61 9.39 -4.56
CA ALA A 223 -2.67 9.95 -5.53
C ALA A 223 -1.71 10.96 -4.90
N GLU A 224 -2.22 11.88 -4.06
CA GLU A 224 -1.41 12.87 -3.34
C GLU A 224 -0.44 12.21 -2.36
N TYR A 225 -0.96 11.28 -1.54
CA TYR A 225 -0.15 10.52 -0.60
C TYR A 225 0.99 9.80 -1.31
N ARG A 226 0.67 9.08 -2.38
CA ARG A 226 1.64 8.29 -3.14
C ARG A 226 2.71 9.16 -3.81
N THR A 227 2.29 10.27 -4.43
CA THR A 227 3.22 11.19 -5.11
C THR A 227 4.24 11.75 -4.13
N TYR A 228 3.78 12.23 -2.97
CA TYR A 228 4.66 12.74 -1.93
C TYR A 228 5.61 11.68 -1.38
N TRP A 229 5.10 10.49 -1.06
CA TRP A 229 5.91 9.43 -0.44
C TRP A 229 6.96 8.86 -1.39
N LEU A 230 6.64 8.67 -2.67
CA LEU A 230 7.60 8.22 -3.67
C LEU A 230 8.68 9.27 -3.95
N ALA A 231 8.30 10.56 -4.00
CA ALA A 231 9.26 11.66 -4.15
C ALA A 231 10.25 11.72 -2.97
N ASN A 232 9.75 11.65 -1.72
CA ASN A 232 10.61 11.70 -0.53
C ASN A 232 11.43 10.44 -0.30
N ALA A 233 10.91 9.28 -0.68
CA ALA A 233 11.61 8.02 -0.52
C ALA A 233 12.56 7.69 -1.67
N LYS A 234 12.74 8.58 -2.66
CA LYS A 234 13.63 8.39 -3.82
C LYS A 234 15.04 7.94 -3.43
N THR A 235 15.61 8.48 -2.34
CA THR A 235 16.94 8.09 -1.83
C THR A 235 16.98 6.75 -1.09
N LYS A 236 15.80 6.14 -0.85
CA LYS A 236 15.60 4.88 -0.13
C LYS A 236 15.03 3.78 -1.02
N ILE A 237 14.82 4.05 -2.31
CA ILE A 237 14.39 3.07 -3.31
C ILE A 237 15.62 2.61 -4.09
N GLN A 238 15.79 1.31 -4.20
CA GLN A 238 16.84 0.66 -4.97
C GLN A 238 16.53 0.71 -6.47
N PRO A 239 17.50 0.46 -7.37
CA PRO A 239 17.26 0.41 -8.81
C PRO A 239 16.20 -0.61 -9.24
N ASP A 240 16.05 -1.69 -8.46
CA ASP A 240 15.00 -2.71 -8.64
C ASP A 240 13.62 -2.27 -8.13
N GLY A 241 13.51 -1.03 -7.62
CA GLY A 241 12.27 -0.41 -7.21
C GLY A 241 11.78 -0.83 -5.83
N THR A 242 12.54 -1.66 -5.13
CA THR A 242 12.27 -2.03 -3.75
C THR A 242 12.84 -0.98 -2.80
N PHE A 243 12.20 -0.80 -1.64
CA PHE A 243 12.85 -0.05 -0.56
C PHE A 243 14.07 -0.81 -0.06
N VAL A 244 15.12 -0.07 0.33
CA VAL A 244 16.27 -0.64 1.04
C VAL A 244 15.78 -1.52 2.20
N GLU A 245 16.31 -2.74 2.31
CA GLU A 245 15.78 -3.81 3.17
C GLU A 245 15.52 -3.36 4.63
N GLY A 246 16.40 -2.54 5.21
CA GLY A 246 16.18 -1.98 6.56
C GLY A 246 14.97 -1.05 6.67
N TYR A 247 14.74 -0.23 5.64
CA TYR A 247 13.57 0.66 5.55
C TYR A 247 12.30 -0.12 5.26
N LYS A 248 12.35 -1.11 4.35
CA LYS A 248 11.26 -2.05 4.08
C LYS A 248 10.79 -2.78 5.34
N ARG A 249 11.73 -3.29 6.15
CA ARG A 249 11.41 -3.98 7.41
C ARG A 249 10.77 -3.04 8.43
N TYR A 250 11.27 -1.81 8.52
CA TYR A 250 10.67 -0.77 9.36
C TYR A 250 9.21 -0.48 8.94
N LEU A 251 8.98 -0.30 7.63
CA LEU A 251 7.66 -0.07 7.06
C LEU A 251 6.72 -1.26 7.37
N LEU A 252 7.12 -2.50 7.08
CA LEU A 252 6.28 -3.67 7.37
C LEU A 252 5.89 -3.79 8.86
N LYS A 253 6.82 -3.50 9.77
CA LYS A 253 6.54 -3.49 11.21
C LYS A 253 5.50 -2.44 11.59
N LYS A 254 5.52 -1.27 10.96
CA LYS A 254 4.55 -0.19 11.19
C LYS A 254 3.19 -0.54 10.60
N LEU A 255 3.16 -1.08 9.38
CA LEU A 255 1.95 -1.56 8.74
C LEU A 255 1.20 -2.59 9.60
N MET A 256 1.91 -3.55 10.21
CA MET A 256 1.29 -4.52 11.12
C MET A 256 0.68 -3.85 12.36
N LYS A 257 1.31 -2.80 12.91
CA LYS A 257 0.72 -2.04 14.02
C LYS A 257 -0.56 -1.32 13.63
N ILE A 258 -0.61 -0.75 12.43
CA ILE A 258 -1.80 -0.08 11.90
C ILE A 258 -2.94 -1.09 11.76
N LYS A 259 -2.70 -2.21 11.07
CA LYS A 259 -3.71 -3.27 10.89
C LYS A 259 -4.26 -3.81 12.22
N ASN A 260 -3.38 -4.03 13.20
CA ASN A 260 -3.80 -4.47 14.53
C ASN A 260 -4.59 -3.38 15.29
N GLY A 261 -4.24 -2.11 15.12
CA GLY A 261 -4.99 -0.98 15.66
C GLY A 261 -6.40 -0.90 15.11
N ASN A 262 -6.55 -1.04 13.78
CA ASN A 262 -7.86 -1.02 13.11
C ASN A 262 -8.72 -2.20 13.54
N ALA A 263 -8.16 -3.41 13.63
CA ALA A 263 -8.88 -4.59 14.11
C ALA A 263 -9.44 -4.37 15.54
N ARG A 264 -8.67 -3.69 16.41
CA ARG A 264 -9.12 -3.33 17.76
C ARG A 264 -10.24 -2.30 17.75
N GLN A 265 -10.18 -1.29 16.87
CA GLN A 265 -11.25 -0.30 16.71
C GLN A 265 -12.55 -0.92 16.21
N GLU A 266 -12.45 -1.86 15.26
CA GLU A 266 -13.61 -2.58 14.76
C GLU A 266 -14.24 -3.45 15.85
N GLN A 267 -13.44 -4.11 16.69
CA GLN A 267 -13.94 -4.84 17.86
C GLN A 267 -14.64 -3.93 18.87
N ILE A 268 -14.09 -2.73 19.14
CA ILE A 268 -14.73 -1.74 20.03
C ILE A 268 -16.07 -1.27 19.44
N ARG A 269 -16.12 -0.91 18.16
CA ARG A 269 -17.36 -0.49 17.48
C ARG A 269 -18.43 -1.58 17.49
N LYS A 270 -18.04 -2.83 17.21
CA LYS A 270 -18.96 -3.98 17.30
C LYS A 270 -19.51 -4.14 18.72
N TRP A 271 -18.64 -4.07 19.72
CA TRP A 271 -19.06 -4.15 21.12
C TRP A 271 -20.01 -3.01 21.52
N GLU A 272 -19.73 -1.76 21.11
CA GLU A 272 -20.59 -0.60 21.36
C GLU A 272 -21.95 -0.69 20.65
N LYS A 273 -21.99 -1.30 19.47
CA LYS A 273 -23.22 -1.55 18.71
C LYS A 273 -24.07 -2.66 19.33
N GLU A 274 -23.44 -3.69 19.89
CA GLU A 274 -24.09 -4.80 20.60
C GLU A 274 -24.51 -4.44 22.02
N HIS A 275 -23.81 -3.48 22.63
CA HIS A 275 -24.08 -2.96 23.97
C HIS A 275 -24.33 -1.45 23.90
N PRO A 276 -25.38 -0.99 23.17
CA PRO A 276 -25.72 0.41 23.14
C PRO A 276 -26.02 0.82 24.58
N LYS A 277 -25.23 1.75 25.12
CA LYS A 277 -25.40 2.24 26.50
C LYS A 277 -26.87 2.61 26.68
N SER A 278 -27.61 1.84 27.49
CA SER A 278 -29.01 2.15 27.77
C SER A 278 -29.03 3.55 28.36
N GLY A 279 -29.80 4.44 27.76
CA GLY A 279 -29.88 5.83 28.18
C GLY A 279 -30.14 5.94 29.68
N SER A 280 -29.24 6.61 30.38
CA SER A 280 -29.52 7.25 31.66
C SER A 280 -28.87 8.62 31.65
N ASN A 281 -29.72 9.64 31.52
CA ASN A 281 -29.49 10.99 32.01
C ASN A 281 -28.72 10.97 33.35
N VAL A 282 -27.65 11.76 33.46
CA VAL A 282 -27.47 12.73 34.55
C VAL A 282 -26.60 13.88 34.03
N ALA A 283 -27.22 15.05 33.92
CA ALA A 283 -26.54 16.33 33.82
C ALA A 283 -25.75 16.65 35.10
N GLN A 284 -24.74 17.52 34.96
CA GLN A 284 -23.97 18.21 36.01
C GLN A 284 -22.69 17.55 36.55
N GLY A 285 -21.57 18.05 36.02
CA GLY A 285 -20.42 18.58 36.77
C GLY A 285 -19.86 17.78 37.96
N LYS A 286 -18.64 17.26 37.79
CA LYS A 286 -17.45 17.65 38.57
C LYS A 286 -16.23 16.83 38.13
N ARG A 287 -15.10 17.51 37.95
CA ARG A 287 -13.75 16.91 37.97
C ARG A 287 -13.58 16.06 39.22
N SER A 288 -13.01 14.87 39.10
CA SER A 288 -12.20 14.25 40.15
C SER A 288 -11.25 13.22 39.54
N SER A 289 -9.97 13.56 39.62
CA SER A 289 -8.82 12.68 39.43
C SER A 289 -8.87 11.52 40.44
N VAL A 290 -8.73 10.28 39.96
CA VAL A 290 -8.47 9.13 40.83
C VAL A 290 -7.05 8.64 40.53
N SER A 291 -6.16 8.86 41.50
CA SER A 291 -4.85 8.22 41.59
C SER A 291 -5.04 6.78 42.08
N PHE A 292 -4.44 5.82 41.38
CA PHE A 292 -4.25 4.48 41.92
C PHE A 292 -2.84 4.40 42.54
N LYS A 293 -2.80 4.30 43.87
CA LYS A 293 -1.70 3.68 44.64
C LYS A 293 -2.27 2.36 45.14
N ASP A 294 -1.46 1.30 45.15
CA ASP A 294 -1.52 0.12 46.03
C ASP A 294 -0.10 -0.49 45.93
N ASP A 295 0.70 -0.59 47.01
CA ASP A 295 0.63 -1.55 48.14
C ASP A 295 0.60 -3.03 47.69
#